data_AF-D5RKX6-F1
#
_entry.id   AF-D5RKX6-F1
#
_cell.length_a   1.000
_cell.length_b   1.000
_cell.length_c   1.000
_cell.angle_alpha   90.00
_cell.angle_beta   90.00
_cell.angle_gamma   90.00
#
_symmetry.space_group_name_H-M   'P 1'
#
loop_
_entity.id
_entity.type
_entity.pdbx_description
1 polymer ?
#
loop_
_entity_poly.entity_id
_entity_poly.type
_entity_poly.pdbx_seq_one_letter_code
_entity_poly.pdbx_strand_id
1 'polypeptide(L)'
;AQHPAPRPGAAAGNPAEGSQLDRVEAFGNVEIRTPSEVVRGDRGVYSETTGMSRLLGGVRITRGDNQLNGQEAIVNMRSGVARLVAAPGQRVQGLIIPQQGQQALQPGGAQNQDQGQNPAAQPPSQGGARPR
;
A
#
# COMPACT_ATOMS: atom_id res chain seq x y z
N ALA A 1 37.27 -21.33 -59.89
CA ALA A 1 35.90 -21.50 -59.35
C ALA A 1 35.84 -20.80 -58.00
N GLN A 2 34.76 -20.06 -57.76
CA GLN A 2 34.63 -19.01 -56.75
C GLN A 2 34.24 -19.60 -55.40
N HIS A 3 34.88 -19.16 -54.31
CA HIS A 3 34.43 -19.43 -52.94
C HIS A 3 33.17 -18.60 -52.67
N PRO A 4 32.06 -19.16 -52.18
CA PRO A 4 30.92 -18.34 -51.79
C PRO A 4 31.25 -17.60 -50.48
N ALA A 5 31.05 -16.28 -50.51
CA ALA A 5 31.21 -15.38 -49.37
C ALA A 5 30.21 -15.68 -48.24
N PRO A 6 30.58 -15.46 -46.96
CA PRO A 6 29.62 -15.47 -45.86
C PRO A 6 28.69 -14.26 -45.95
N ARG A 7 27.39 -14.49 -45.86
CA ARG A 7 26.35 -13.43 -45.85
C ARG A 7 26.44 -12.63 -44.54
N PRO A 8 26.55 -11.29 -44.56
CA PRO A 8 26.35 -10.49 -43.36
C PRO A 8 24.83 -10.33 -43.13
N GLY A 9 24.31 -11.01 -42.12
CA GLY A 9 22.88 -10.99 -41.81
C GLY A 9 22.54 -11.59 -40.45
N ALA A 10 23.45 -11.49 -39.48
CA ALA A 10 23.08 -11.61 -38.08
C ALA A 10 22.60 -10.23 -37.66
N ALA A 11 21.30 -9.96 -37.82
CA ALA A 11 20.65 -8.88 -37.10
C ALA A 11 20.83 -9.17 -35.62
N ALA A 12 21.75 -8.44 -34.99
CA ALA A 12 21.82 -8.30 -33.55
C ALA A 12 20.54 -7.59 -33.11
N GLY A 13 19.47 -8.36 -32.93
CA GLY A 13 18.28 -7.89 -32.22
C GLY A 13 18.70 -7.56 -30.81
N ASN A 14 18.58 -6.29 -30.45
CA ASN A 14 18.86 -5.83 -29.09
C ASN A 14 17.93 -6.58 -28.13
N PRO A 15 18.41 -7.18 -27.02
CA PRO A 15 17.55 -7.82 -26.01
C PRO A 15 16.67 -6.81 -25.22
N ALA A 16 16.56 -5.57 -25.69
CA ALA A 16 15.79 -4.48 -25.12
C ALA A 16 14.52 -4.13 -25.92
N GLU A 17 14.13 -4.94 -26.90
CA GLU A 17 12.79 -4.88 -27.46
C GLU A 17 11.82 -5.48 -26.44
N GLY A 18 11.17 -4.57 -25.71
CA GLY A 18 10.52 -4.80 -24.42
C GLY A 18 9.63 -6.04 -24.37
N SER A 19 9.87 -6.87 -23.36
CA SER A 19 8.91 -7.89 -22.96
C SER A 19 7.61 -7.21 -22.54
N GLN A 20 6.66 -7.11 -23.47
CA GLN A 20 5.31 -6.68 -23.16
C GLN A 20 4.67 -7.78 -22.31
N LEU A 21 4.49 -7.50 -21.02
CA LEU A 21 3.79 -8.39 -20.12
C LEU A 21 2.34 -8.48 -20.58
N ASP A 22 1.88 -9.64 -21.05
CA ASP A 22 0.47 -9.82 -21.44
C ASP A 22 -0.37 -10.31 -20.25
N ARG A 23 0.13 -11.33 -19.54
CA ARG A 23 -0.56 -12.02 -18.46
C ARG A 23 0.41 -12.50 -17.38
N VAL A 24 -0.02 -12.38 -16.12
CA VAL A 24 0.64 -12.99 -14.96
C VAL A 24 -0.29 -14.01 -14.34
N GLU A 25 0.23 -15.20 -14.05
CA GLU A 25 -0.47 -16.22 -13.28
C GLU A 25 0.31 -16.48 -11.99
N ALA A 26 -0.39 -16.41 -10.86
CA ALA A 26 0.18 -16.57 -9.53
C ALA A 26 -0.55 -17.70 -8.80
N PHE A 27 0.21 -18.50 -8.05
CA PHE A 27 -0.27 -19.68 -7.35
C PHE A 27 0.32 -19.73 -5.94
N GLY A 28 -0.53 -20.02 -4.95
CA GLY A 28 -0.13 -20.17 -3.55
C GLY A 28 0.20 -18.82 -2.91
N ASN A 29 -0.59 -18.43 -1.91
CA ASN A 29 -0.39 -17.19 -1.13
C ASN A 29 -0.24 -15.93 -2.01
N VAL A 30 -1.16 -15.75 -2.96
CA VAL A 30 -1.15 -14.59 -3.84
C VAL A 30 -1.55 -13.35 -3.07
N GLU A 31 -0.77 -12.28 -3.24
CA GLU A 31 -1.04 -10.98 -2.64
C GLU A 31 -0.91 -9.89 -3.70
N ILE A 32 -1.94 -9.05 -3.81
CA ILE A 32 -1.95 -7.87 -4.65
C ILE A 32 -2.08 -6.63 -3.77
N ARG A 33 -1.20 -5.66 -3.97
CA ARG A 33 -1.20 -4.38 -3.27
C ARG A 33 -1.55 -3.27 -4.24
N THR A 34 -2.57 -2.50 -3.90
CA THR A 34 -2.83 -1.19 -4.52
C THR A 34 -2.47 -0.11 -3.51
N PRO A 35 -2.48 1.19 -3.89
CA PRO A 35 -2.25 2.27 -2.94
C PRO A 35 -3.24 2.32 -1.77
N SER A 36 -4.45 1.76 -1.95
CA SER A 36 -5.54 1.85 -0.97
C SER A 36 -5.81 0.54 -0.23
N GLU A 37 -5.46 -0.61 -0.80
CA GLU A 37 -5.87 -1.91 -0.26
C GLU A 37 -4.91 -3.05 -0.59
N VAL A 38 -5.02 -4.11 0.22
CA VAL A 38 -4.29 -5.37 0.04
C VAL A 38 -5.29 -6.50 -0.17
N VAL A 39 -5.15 -7.23 -1.27
CA VAL A 39 -6.00 -8.35 -1.66
C VAL A 39 -5.18 -9.64 -1.62
N ARG A 40 -5.67 -10.64 -0.91
CA ARG A 40 -5.01 -11.95 -0.77
C ARG A 40 -5.90 -13.08 -1.25
N GLY A 41 -5.32 -14.15 -1.78
CA GLY A 41 -6.03 -15.37 -2.17
C GLY A 41 -5.09 -16.51 -2.56
N ASP A 42 -5.65 -17.63 -3.00
CA ASP A 42 -4.89 -18.84 -3.34
C ASP A 42 -4.32 -18.82 -4.76
N ARG A 43 -5.03 -18.19 -5.70
CA ARG A 43 -4.61 -18.05 -7.10
C ARG A 43 -4.96 -16.67 -7.62
N GLY A 44 -4.12 -16.12 -8.50
CA GLY A 44 -4.33 -14.84 -9.15
C GLY A 44 -4.02 -14.88 -10.63
N VAL A 45 -4.81 -14.17 -11.43
CA VAL A 45 -4.51 -13.92 -12.84
C VAL A 45 -4.60 -12.43 -13.09
N TYR A 46 -3.54 -11.81 -13.59
CA TYR A 46 -3.52 -10.43 -14.05
C TYR A 46 -3.37 -10.39 -15.57
N SER A 47 -4.10 -9.50 -16.22
CA SER A 47 -3.93 -9.18 -17.64
C SER A 47 -3.60 -7.71 -17.81
N GLU A 48 -2.44 -7.40 -18.36
CA GLU A 48 -2.01 -6.02 -18.65
C GLU A 48 -2.94 -5.36 -19.68
N THR A 49 -3.34 -6.15 -20.68
CA THR A 49 -4.23 -5.74 -21.78
C THR A 49 -5.54 -5.14 -21.27
N THR A 50 -6.18 -5.75 -20.27
CA THR A 50 -7.42 -5.26 -19.65
C THR A 50 -7.18 -4.42 -18.40
N GLY A 51 -6.01 -4.54 -17.78
CA GLY A 51 -5.71 -3.98 -16.46
C GLY A 51 -6.47 -4.66 -15.32
N MET A 52 -7.03 -5.85 -15.53
CA MET A 52 -7.83 -6.57 -14.55
C MET A 52 -7.02 -7.70 -13.90
N SER A 53 -7.07 -7.77 -12.58
CA SER A 53 -6.63 -8.93 -11.81
C SER A 53 -7.81 -9.67 -11.22
N ARG A 54 -7.74 -11.00 -11.23
CA ARG A 54 -8.75 -11.86 -10.64
C ARG A 54 -8.08 -12.80 -9.65
N LEU A 55 -8.48 -12.74 -8.38
CA LEU A 55 -8.05 -13.68 -7.36
C LEU A 55 -9.16 -14.67 -7.04
N LEU A 56 -8.77 -15.91 -6.77
CA LEU A 56 -9.66 -16.99 -6.36
C LEU A 56 -9.13 -17.68 -5.11
N GLY A 57 -10.05 -18.24 -4.34
CA GLY A 57 -9.76 -19.07 -3.17
C GLY A 57 -9.47 -18.23 -1.94
N GLY A 58 -10.33 -18.36 -0.92
CA GLY A 58 -10.14 -17.75 0.40
C GLY A 58 -9.83 -16.25 0.36
N VAL A 59 -10.51 -15.50 -0.50
CA VAL A 59 -10.10 -14.14 -0.83
C VAL A 59 -10.38 -13.17 0.30
N ARG A 60 -9.36 -12.38 0.67
CA ARG A 60 -9.44 -11.36 1.71
C ARG A 60 -8.93 -10.01 1.21
N ILE A 61 -9.78 -8.99 1.28
CA ILE A 61 -9.43 -7.59 1.00
C ILE A 61 -9.31 -6.85 2.33
N THR A 62 -8.23 -6.11 2.51
CA THR A 62 -8.00 -5.23 3.67
C THR A 62 -7.79 -3.80 3.18
N ARG A 63 -8.61 -2.87 3.66
CA ARG A 63 -8.57 -1.44 3.31
C ARG A 63 -8.63 -0.61 4.59
N GLY A 64 -7.49 -0.12 5.05
CA GLY A 64 -7.39 0.47 6.39
C GLY A 64 -7.86 -0.54 7.45
N ASP A 65 -8.82 -0.13 8.27
CA ASP A 65 -9.43 -0.97 9.30
C ASP A 65 -10.55 -1.89 8.77
N ASN A 66 -10.95 -1.73 7.51
CA ASN A 66 -12.01 -2.53 6.90
C ASN A 66 -11.47 -3.85 6.35
N GLN A 67 -12.21 -4.94 6.57
CA GLN A 67 -11.93 -6.23 5.96
C GLN A 67 -13.13 -6.80 5.22
N LEU A 68 -12.87 -7.39 4.06
CA LEU A 68 -13.86 -8.11 3.25
C LEU A 68 -13.33 -9.51 2.97
N ASN A 69 -14.19 -10.53 3.09
CA ASN A 69 -13.88 -11.93 2.85
C ASN A 69 -14.88 -12.53 1.86
N GLY A 70 -14.37 -13.27 0.88
CA GLY A 70 -15.16 -13.87 -0.19
C GLY A 70 -14.41 -15.00 -0.91
N GLN A 71 -14.97 -15.48 -2.02
CA GLN A 71 -14.38 -16.58 -2.79
C GLN A 71 -13.61 -16.09 -4.01
N GLU A 72 -13.96 -14.92 -4.53
CA GLU A 72 -13.35 -14.31 -5.70
C GLU A 72 -13.25 -12.79 -5.52
N ALA A 73 -12.13 -12.19 -5.94
CA ALA A 73 -12.01 -10.75 -6.11
C ALA A 73 -11.58 -10.40 -7.53
N ILE A 74 -12.16 -9.33 -8.06
CA ILE A 74 -11.78 -8.72 -9.32
C ILE A 74 -11.26 -7.33 -8.98
N VAL A 75 -10.04 -7.02 -9.38
CA VAL A 75 -9.37 -5.76 -9.07
C VAL A 75 -8.96 -5.09 -10.38
N ASN A 76 -9.44 -3.87 -10.60
CA ASN A 76 -8.97 -3.04 -11.70
C ASN A 76 -7.71 -2.31 -11.26
N MET A 77 -6.56 -2.67 -11.83
CA MET A 77 -5.25 -2.07 -11.49
C MET A 77 -5.08 -0.65 -12.02
N ARG A 78 -5.88 -0.24 -13.01
CA ARG A 78 -5.84 1.12 -13.55
C ARG A 78 -6.58 2.10 -12.65
N SER A 79 -7.74 1.71 -12.13
CA SER A 79 -8.54 2.57 -11.23
C SER A 79 -8.29 2.31 -9.74
N GLY A 80 -7.65 1.20 -9.39
CA GLY A 80 -7.45 0.76 -8.01
C GLY A 80 -8.73 0.27 -7.31
N VAL A 81 -9.78 -0.07 -8.08
CA VAL A 81 -11.06 -0.54 -7.53
C VAL A 81 -11.08 -2.07 -7.45
N ALA A 82 -11.15 -2.62 -6.24
CA ALA A 82 -11.50 -4.02 -6.02
C ALA A 82 -13.02 -4.23 -5.84
N ARG A 83 -13.51 -5.33 -6.44
CA ARG A 83 -14.85 -5.87 -6.25
C ARG A 83 -14.75 -7.31 -5.77
N LEU A 84 -15.37 -7.60 -4.64
CA LEU A 84 -15.47 -8.95 -4.11
C LEU A 84 -16.76 -9.62 -4.63
N VAL A 85 -16.65 -10.88 -5.04
CA VAL A 85 -17.75 -11.65 -5.64
C VAL A 85 -17.97 -12.92 -4.82
N ALA A 86 -19.25 -13.25 -4.59
CA ALA A 86 -19.64 -14.51 -3.98
C ALA A 86 -19.62 -15.62 -5.03
N ALA A 87 -19.11 -16.79 -4.66
CA ALA A 87 -19.37 -18.00 -5.44
C ALA A 87 -20.86 -18.41 -5.30
N PRO A 88 -21.41 -19.19 -6.25
CA PRO A 88 -22.78 -19.71 -6.14
C PRO A 88 -23.01 -20.42 -4.79
N GLY A 89 -24.08 -20.05 -4.09
CA GLY A 89 -24.40 -20.60 -2.77
C GLY A 89 -23.52 -20.08 -1.62
N GLN A 90 -22.56 -19.19 -1.89
CA GLN A 90 -21.72 -18.54 -0.89
C GLN A 90 -22.13 -17.08 -0.69
N ARG A 91 -21.59 -16.45 0.35
CA ARG A 91 -21.85 -15.05 0.68
C ARG A 91 -20.52 -14.31 0.81
N VAL A 92 -20.55 -13.03 0.44
CA VAL A 92 -19.50 -12.10 0.83
C VAL A 92 -19.79 -11.64 2.26
N GLN A 93 -18.75 -11.58 3.08
CA GLN A 93 -18.81 -11.08 4.45
C GLN A 93 -17.80 -9.94 4.59
N GLY A 94 -18.13 -8.93 5.39
CA GLY A 94 -17.26 -7.80 5.60
C GLY A 94 -17.44 -7.17 6.97
N LEU A 95 -16.32 -6.81 7.59
CA LEU A 95 -16.27 -5.92 8.73
C LEU A 95 -15.95 -4.51 8.20
N ILE A 96 -16.91 -3.62 8.38
CA ILE A 96 -16.70 -2.19 8.14
C ILE A 96 -16.61 -1.54 9.50
N ILE A 97 -15.49 -0.87 9.76
CA ILE A 97 -15.29 -0.01 10.91
C ILE A 97 -15.55 1.41 10.42
N PRO A 98 -16.73 1.99 10.70
CA PRO A 98 -16.98 3.37 10.37
C PRO A 98 -16.02 4.20 11.22
N GLN A 99 -15.09 4.90 10.59
CA GLN A 99 -14.38 5.98 11.25
C GLN A 99 -15.43 7.06 11.53
N GLN A 100 -16.04 7.01 12.71
CA GLN A 100 -16.76 8.13 13.28
C GLN A 100 -15.79 9.31 13.26
N GLY A 101 -16.19 10.39 12.60
CA GLY A 101 -15.27 11.39 12.07
C GLY A 101 -14.22 11.88 13.08
N GLN A 102 -12.98 11.47 12.88
CA GLN A 102 -11.81 12.09 13.54
C GLN A 102 -11.49 13.48 12.97
N GLN A 103 -12.46 14.14 12.35
CA GLN A 103 -12.47 15.57 12.06
C GLN A 103 -13.50 16.34 12.92
N ALA A 104 -14.18 15.68 13.85
CA ALA A 104 -15.05 16.35 14.80
C ALA A 104 -14.28 16.74 16.07
N LEU A 105 -13.94 18.04 16.16
CA LEU A 105 -13.50 18.80 17.33
C LEU A 105 -12.12 18.48 17.91
N GLN A 106 -11.12 19.29 17.53
CA GLN A 106 -10.07 19.71 18.45
C GLN A 106 -10.56 20.95 19.22
N PRO A 107 -11.04 20.83 20.47
CA PRO A 107 -11.06 21.96 21.39
C PRO A 107 -9.71 22.01 22.12
N GLY A 108 -8.93 23.07 21.90
CA GLY A 108 -7.80 23.39 22.78
C GLY A 108 -6.50 23.77 22.08
N GLY A 109 -6.48 24.98 21.50
CA GLY A 109 -5.26 25.66 21.07
C GLY A 109 -5.29 27.13 21.46
N ALA A 110 -5.69 27.44 22.70
CA ALA A 110 -5.60 28.79 23.26
C ALA A 110 -4.47 28.84 24.29
N GLN A 111 -3.26 29.21 23.86
CA GLN A 111 -2.23 29.80 24.74
C GLN A 111 -1.42 30.82 23.93
N ASN A 112 -2.04 31.98 23.70
CA ASN A 112 -1.32 33.24 23.57
C ASN A 112 -1.70 34.08 24.79
N GLN A 113 -0.69 34.72 25.39
CA GLN A 113 -0.69 35.67 26.53
C GLN A 113 -0.33 35.05 27.90
N ASP A 114 0.98 35.04 28.21
CA ASP A 114 1.52 35.84 29.32
C ASP A 114 3.03 36.05 29.14
N GLN A 115 3.41 37.05 28.34
CA GLN A 115 4.70 37.73 28.48
C GLN A 115 4.48 38.89 29.43
N GLY A 116 4.61 38.61 30.72
CA GLY A 116 4.37 39.58 31.78
C GLY A 116 5.10 39.20 33.06
N GLN A 117 6.21 39.90 33.29
CA GLN A 117 6.76 40.19 34.62
C GLN A 117 7.50 39.04 35.32
N ASN A 118 8.82 39.12 35.24
CA ASN A 118 9.76 38.39 36.07
C ASN A 118 10.21 39.32 37.22
N PRO A 119 9.61 39.27 38.43
CA PRO A 119 10.16 39.98 39.58
C PRO A 119 11.12 39.08 40.38
N ALA A 120 12.35 39.59 40.50
CA ALA A 120 13.19 39.58 41.69
C ALA A 120 13.59 38.24 42.36
N ALA A 121 14.88 37.93 42.21
CA ALA A 121 15.84 37.65 43.28
C ALA A 121 15.51 36.58 44.36
N GLN A 122 16.25 35.48 44.32
CA GLN A 122 16.55 34.66 45.50
C GLN A 122 18.07 34.53 45.67
N PRO A 123 18.65 34.94 46.82
CA PRO A 123 20.04 34.67 47.14
C PRO A 123 20.18 33.31 47.85
N PRO A 124 21.22 32.52 47.60
CA PRO A 124 21.59 31.44 48.51
C PRO A 124 22.50 31.97 49.62
N SER A 125 21.99 31.95 50.85
CA SER A 125 22.70 32.21 52.09
C SER A 125 23.67 31.06 52.41
N GLN A 126 24.95 31.42 52.50
CA GLN A 126 26.00 30.98 53.43
C GLN A 126 26.00 29.55 54.01
N GLY A 127 27.15 28.88 53.86
CA GLY A 127 27.58 27.79 54.73
C GLY A 127 29.09 27.54 54.67
N GLY A 128 29.83 28.02 55.68
CA GLY A 128 31.02 27.33 56.20
C GLY A 128 32.41 27.81 55.75
N ALA A 129 33.06 28.61 56.60
CA ALA A 129 34.47 29.01 56.54
C ALA A 129 35.41 27.82 56.91
N ARG A 130 36.67 27.73 56.45
CA ARG A 130 37.91 28.35 57.00
C ARG A 130 39.19 27.67 56.39
N PRO A 131 40.43 28.18 56.60
CA PRO A 131 41.47 28.33 55.59
C PRO A 131 42.69 27.41 55.75
N ARG A 132 43.59 27.44 54.75
CA ARG A 132 45.03 27.73 54.92
C ARG A 132 45.59 28.38 53.66
#